data_AF-A0A9E2CFG7-F1
#
_entry.id   AF-A0A9E2CFG7-F1
#
_cell.length_a   1.000
_cell.length_b   1.000
_cell.length_c   1.000
_cell.angle_alpha   90.00
_cell.angle_beta   90.00
_cell.angle_gamma   90.00
#
_symmetry.space_group_name_H-M   'P 1'
#
loop_
_entity.id
_entity.type
_entity.pdbx_description
1 polymer ?
#
loop_
_entity_poly.entity_id
_entity_poly.type
_entity_poly.pdbx_seq_one_letter_code
_entity_poly.pdbx_strand_id
1 'polypeptide(L)'
;MASDAAAHPLKCLECRASLVSPMVCSGCETLGTFAQSTDYFELLGLERRYHLDEAKLALAFRALIRNLHPDRYGGQPAEVRAFAMRMCAELNQAYRVLADPTLRASYMLELVGGPSATQVRGAPGNLLAEVVMIREKIDHARAALPQRSSNCVRC
;
A
#
# COMPACT_ATOMS: atom_id res chain seq x y z
N MET A 1 -25.11 9.46 -4.70
CA MET A 1 -25.63 8.43 -5.62
C MET A 1 -24.65 7.28 -5.54
N ALA A 2 -25.07 6.21 -4.85
CA ALA A 2 -24.30 5.00 -4.67
C ALA A 2 -24.21 4.28 -6.01
N SER A 3 -23.00 3.94 -6.45
CA SER A 3 -22.80 3.02 -7.56
C SER A 3 -21.92 1.91 -7.03
N ASP A 4 -22.53 0.74 -6.91
CA ASP A 4 -21.93 -0.55 -6.66
C ASP A 4 -20.64 -0.75 -7.47
N ALA A 5 -19.53 -1.06 -6.79
CA ALA A 5 -18.32 -1.56 -7.42
C ALA A 5 -17.78 -2.81 -6.69
N ALA A 6 -18.66 -3.55 -6.01
CA ALA A 6 -18.38 -4.91 -5.53
C ALA A 6 -18.58 -5.95 -6.66
N ALA A 7 -18.16 -5.63 -7.89
CA ALA A 7 -18.24 -6.54 -9.02
C ALA A 7 -16.83 -7.07 -9.32
N HIS A 8 -16.43 -8.15 -8.65
CA HIS A 8 -15.34 -8.98 -9.15
C HIS A 8 -15.82 -10.42 -9.35
N PRO A 9 -16.38 -10.73 -10.53
CA PRO A 9 -16.28 -12.04 -11.11
C PRO A 9 -15.41 -11.92 -12.36
N LEU A 10 -14.16 -11.46 -12.21
CA LEU A 10 -13.17 -11.72 -13.23
C LEU A 10 -13.07 -13.25 -13.33
N LYS A 11 -13.18 -13.78 -14.55
CA LYS A 11 -13.08 -15.22 -14.82
C LYS A 11 -11.69 -15.47 -15.41
N CYS A 12 -10.95 -16.47 -14.92
CA CYS A 12 -9.69 -16.87 -15.58
C CYS A 12 -10.01 -17.21 -17.04
N LEU A 13 -9.20 -16.69 -17.96
CA LEU A 13 -9.30 -17.04 -19.38
C LEU A 13 -8.97 -18.52 -19.63
N GLU A 14 -8.26 -19.17 -18.69
CA GLU A 14 -7.87 -20.58 -18.72
C GLU A 14 -8.89 -21.51 -18.00
N CYS A 15 -9.14 -21.34 -16.68
CA CYS A 15 -10.03 -22.20 -15.87
C CYS A 15 -11.53 -21.83 -15.97
N ARG A 16 -11.89 -20.64 -16.47
CA ARG A 16 -13.22 -19.99 -16.32
C ARG A 16 -13.74 -19.86 -14.87
N ALA A 17 -12.96 -20.22 -13.86
CA ALA A 17 -13.33 -20.09 -12.46
C ALA A 17 -13.30 -18.63 -12.00
N SER A 18 -14.03 -18.34 -10.93
CA SER A 18 -14.11 -17.01 -10.32
C SER A 18 -12.77 -16.66 -9.66
N LEU A 19 -12.17 -15.55 -10.07
CA LEU A 19 -10.93 -15.06 -9.51
C LEU A 19 -11.19 -14.44 -8.14
N VAL A 20 -10.42 -14.83 -7.12
CA VAL A 20 -10.46 -14.21 -5.78
C VAL A 20 -9.82 -12.80 -5.81
N SER A 21 -8.98 -12.55 -6.81
CA SER A 21 -8.30 -11.29 -7.09
C SER A 21 -7.94 -11.27 -8.58
N PRO A 22 -7.85 -10.11 -9.25
CA PRO A 22 -7.51 -10.01 -10.67
C PRO A 22 -6.32 -10.86 -11.10
N MET A 23 -5.41 -11.17 -10.18
CA MET A 23 -4.10 -11.72 -10.50
C MET A 23 -3.94 -13.22 -10.26
N VAL A 24 -4.88 -13.89 -9.57
CA VAL A 24 -4.74 -15.31 -9.18
C VAL A 24 -6.06 -16.08 -9.35
N CYS A 25 -6.09 -17.10 -10.22
CA CYS A 25 -7.18 -18.10 -10.21
C CYS A 25 -6.87 -19.16 -9.17
N SER A 26 -7.83 -19.43 -8.28
CA SER A 26 -7.80 -20.54 -7.34
C SER A 26 -8.01 -21.93 -7.97
N GLY A 27 -8.17 -22.01 -9.30
CA GLY A 27 -8.49 -23.24 -10.04
C GLY A 27 -7.54 -23.60 -11.20
N CYS A 28 -7.02 -22.63 -11.97
CA CYS A 28 -6.03 -22.88 -13.05
C CYS A 28 -4.58 -22.82 -12.51
N GLU A 29 -4.32 -22.23 -11.33
CA GLU A 29 -2.99 -21.80 -10.82
C GLU A 29 -2.17 -20.93 -11.80
N THR A 30 -2.71 -20.65 -12.99
CA THR A 30 -2.14 -19.81 -14.02
C THR A 30 -2.16 -18.36 -13.56
N LEU A 31 -0.95 -17.81 -13.45
CA LEU A 31 -0.71 -16.38 -13.35
C LEU A 31 -0.95 -15.78 -14.74
N GLY A 32 -2.06 -15.08 -14.92
CA GLY A 32 -2.39 -14.44 -16.19
C GLY A 32 -2.30 -12.92 -16.13
N THR A 33 -2.09 -12.32 -17.29
CA THR A 33 -2.03 -10.86 -17.55
C THR A 33 -3.43 -10.23 -17.51
N PHE A 34 -4.22 -10.51 -16.47
CA PHE A 34 -5.66 -10.21 -16.45
C PHE A 34 -6.00 -8.75 -16.18
N ALA A 35 -5.05 -7.92 -15.76
CA ALA A 35 -5.27 -6.49 -15.62
C ALA A 35 -3.96 -5.71 -15.87
N GLN A 36 -3.74 -5.31 -17.12
CA GLN A 36 -2.83 -4.20 -17.37
C GLN A 36 -3.59 -2.93 -16.94
N SER A 37 -3.05 -2.17 -16.00
CA SER A 37 -3.60 -0.94 -15.37
C SER A 37 -4.67 -1.12 -14.29
N THR A 38 -4.38 -1.89 -13.23
CA THR A 38 -5.19 -1.88 -12.00
C THR A 38 -4.64 -0.84 -11.02
N ASP A 39 -5.49 0.03 -10.50
CA ASP A 39 -5.14 0.92 -9.37
C ASP A 39 -4.67 0.07 -8.17
N TYR A 40 -3.85 0.62 -7.26
CA TYR A 40 -3.39 -0.11 -6.06
C TYR A 40 -4.54 -0.54 -5.14
N PHE A 41 -5.65 0.21 -5.15
CA PHE A 41 -6.87 -0.16 -4.43
C PHE A 41 -7.50 -1.42 -5.02
N GLU A 42 -7.68 -1.45 -6.33
CA GLU A 42 -8.24 -2.60 -7.04
C GLU A 42 -7.32 -3.82 -6.99
N LEU A 43 -6.00 -3.61 -7.04
CA LEU A 43 -5.00 -4.68 -6.90
C LEU A 43 -5.15 -5.42 -5.57
N LEU A 44 -5.46 -4.70 -4.49
CA LEU A 44 -5.69 -5.24 -3.16
C LEU A 44 -7.16 -5.62 -2.90
N GLY A 45 -8.05 -5.43 -3.87
CA GLY A 45 -9.49 -5.69 -3.73
C GLY A 45 -10.19 -4.77 -2.73
N LEU A 46 -9.69 -3.54 -2.58
CA LEU A 46 -10.19 -2.53 -1.67
C LEU A 46 -10.94 -1.43 -2.42
N GLU A 47 -11.91 -0.82 -1.75
CA GLU A 47 -12.58 0.37 -2.29
C GLU A 47 -11.62 1.58 -2.30
N ARG A 48 -11.71 2.38 -3.36
CA ARG A 48 -10.93 3.62 -3.53
C ARG A 48 -11.41 4.70 -2.56
N ARG A 49 -10.89 4.69 -1.34
CA ARG A 49 -11.20 5.66 -0.26
C ARG A 49 -9.93 6.08 0.48
N TYR A 50 -9.92 7.32 0.97
CA TYR A 50 -8.81 7.82 1.80
C TYR A 50 -8.78 7.15 3.17
N HIS A 51 -9.93 7.07 3.83
CA HIS A 51 -10.07 6.36 5.10
C HIS A 51 -10.13 4.85 4.84
N LEU A 52 -8.97 4.20 4.96
CA LEU A 52 -8.82 2.76 4.92
C LEU A 52 -8.66 2.20 6.33
N ASP A 53 -9.25 1.03 6.55
CA ASP A 53 -9.00 0.20 7.73
C ASP A 53 -7.68 -0.54 7.54
N GLU A 54 -6.67 -0.17 8.33
CA GLU A 54 -5.33 -0.77 8.26
C GLU A 54 -5.33 -2.27 8.52
N ALA A 55 -6.24 -2.77 9.37
CA ALA A 55 -6.35 -4.20 9.65
C ALA A 55 -6.88 -4.95 8.41
N LYS A 56 -7.87 -4.39 7.71
CA LYS A 56 -8.37 -4.95 6.44
C LYS A 56 -7.32 -4.91 5.34
N LEU A 57 -6.58 -3.80 5.23
CA LEU A 57 -5.47 -3.66 4.28
C LEU A 57 -4.40 -4.73 4.52
N ALA A 58 -3.96 -4.89 5.76
CA ALA A 58 -2.96 -5.89 6.13
C ALA A 58 -3.46 -7.32 5.89
N LEU A 59 -4.75 -7.60 6.18
CA LEU A 59 -5.34 -8.91 5.94
C LEU A 59 -5.40 -9.25 4.44
N ALA A 60 -5.88 -8.32 3.61
CA ALA A 60 -5.96 -8.49 2.17
C ALA A 60 -4.58 -8.71 1.55
N PHE A 61 -3.61 -7.87 1.92
CA PHE A 61 -2.22 -7.99 1.48
C PHE A 61 -1.61 -9.36 1.85
N ARG A 62 -1.76 -9.79 3.11
CA ARG A 62 -1.24 -11.09 3.56
C ARG A 62 -1.90 -12.26 2.82
N ALA A 63 -3.19 -12.18 2.52
CA ALA A 63 -3.88 -13.21 1.75
C ALA A 63 -3.32 -13.33 0.33
N LEU A 64 -3.05 -12.19 -0.33
CA LEU A 64 -2.52 -12.16 -1.69
C LEU A 64 -1.07 -12.64 -1.75
N ILE A 65 -0.18 -12.13 -0.88
CA ILE A 65 1.23 -12.55 -0.86
C ILE A 65 1.38 -14.04 -0.56
N ARG A 66 0.53 -14.62 0.32
CA ARG A 66 0.57 -16.07 0.56
C ARG A 66 0.28 -16.90 -0.69
N ASN A 67 -0.59 -16.40 -1.56
CA ASN A 67 -0.94 -17.10 -2.81
C ASN A 67 0.10 -16.86 -3.91
N LEU A 68 0.70 -15.67 -3.94
CA LEU A 68 1.62 -15.21 -5.00
C LEU A 68 3.11 -15.40 -4.69
N HIS A 69 3.47 -15.89 -3.49
CA HIS A 69 4.85 -15.98 -3.05
C HIS A 69 5.74 -16.75 -4.05
N PRO A 70 6.90 -16.19 -4.46
CA PRO A 70 7.73 -16.77 -5.52
C PRO A 70 8.20 -18.20 -5.21
N ASP A 71 8.40 -18.55 -3.94
CA ASP A 71 8.77 -19.92 -3.52
C ASP A 71 7.75 -20.98 -3.95
N ARG A 72 6.47 -20.62 -4.07
CA ARG A 72 5.42 -21.55 -4.54
C ARG A 72 5.59 -21.91 -6.01
N TYR A 73 6.27 -21.07 -6.78
CA TYR A 73 6.47 -21.21 -8.22
C TYR A 73 7.87 -21.72 -8.57
N GLY A 74 8.68 -22.17 -7.60
CA GLY A 74 10.06 -22.63 -7.84
C GLY A 74 10.20 -23.68 -8.95
N GLY A 75 9.23 -24.61 -9.05
CA GLY A 75 9.18 -25.67 -10.07
C GLY A 75 8.52 -25.29 -11.40
N GLN A 76 8.02 -24.05 -11.54
CA GLN A 76 7.30 -23.59 -12.73
C GLN A 76 8.26 -22.98 -13.79
N PRO A 77 7.79 -22.80 -15.04
CA PRO A 77 8.58 -22.15 -16.09
C PRO A 77 9.14 -20.79 -15.67
N ALA A 78 10.29 -20.42 -16.23
CA ALA A 78 10.98 -19.17 -15.87
C ALA A 78 10.09 -17.92 -16.02
N GLU A 79 9.23 -17.90 -17.04
CA GLU A 79 8.27 -16.82 -17.29
C GLU A 79 7.26 -16.67 -16.16
N VAL A 80 6.73 -17.78 -15.65
CA VAL A 80 5.76 -17.82 -14.54
C VAL A 80 6.43 -17.32 -13.24
N ARG A 81 7.67 -17.74 -12.98
CA ARG A 81 8.44 -17.26 -11.83
C ARG A 81 8.73 -15.77 -11.90
N ALA A 82 9.17 -15.28 -13.06
CA ALA A 82 9.44 -13.86 -13.28
C ALA A 82 8.17 -13.03 -13.12
N PHE A 83 7.02 -13.54 -13.58
CA PHE A 83 5.73 -12.89 -13.35
C PHE A 83 5.36 -12.85 -11.87
N ALA A 84 5.42 -13.98 -11.15
CA ALA A 84 5.14 -14.03 -9.70
C ALA A 84 6.00 -13.03 -8.90
N MET A 85 7.28 -12.93 -9.24
CA MET A 85 8.21 -12.01 -8.61
C MET A 85 7.85 -10.54 -8.85
N ARG A 86 7.52 -10.17 -10.10
CA ARG A 86 7.06 -8.81 -10.43
C ARG A 86 5.78 -8.46 -9.69
N MET A 87 4.81 -9.38 -9.64
CA MET A 87 3.55 -9.15 -8.97
C MET A 87 3.69 -9.03 -7.44
N CYS A 88 4.57 -9.82 -6.83
CA CYS A 88 4.90 -9.65 -5.42
C CYS A 88 5.50 -8.26 -5.14
N ALA A 89 6.37 -7.77 -6.04
CA ALA A 89 6.94 -6.43 -5.91
C ALA A 89 5.86 -5.34 -6.03
N GLU A 90 4.92 -5.47 -6.97
CA GLU A 90 3.79 -4.54 -7.12
C GLU A 90 2.86 -4.55 -5.90
N LEU A 91 2.51 -5.72 -5.36
CA LEU A 91 1.70 -5.83 -4.13
C LEU A 91 2.38 -5.18 -2.92
N ASN A 92 3.69 -5.38 -2.79
CA ASN A 92 4.47 -4.73 -1.73
C ASN A 92 4.48 -3.20 -1.88
N GLN A 93 4.58 -2.71 -3.11
CA GLN A 93 4.53 -1.28 -3.40
C GLN A 93 3.14 -0.70 -3.10
N ALA A 94 2.07 -1.37 -3.55
CA ALA A 94 0.69 -0.99 -3.27
C ALA A 94 0.43 -0.94 -1.77
N TYR A 95 0.84 -1.97 -1.02
CA TYR A 95 0.71 -1.98 0.44
C TYR A 95 1.47 -0.82 1.09
N ARG A 96 2.70 -0.54 0.68
CA ARG A 96 3.50 0.57 1.24
C ARG A 96 2.82 1.92 1.00
N VAL A 97 2.35 2.17 -0.21
CA VAL A 97 1.69 3.42 -0.60
C VAL A 97 0.36 3.58 0.13
N LEU A 98 -0.44 2.51 0.20
CA LEU A 98 -1.73 2.57 0.87
C LEU A 98 -1.60 2.54 2.40
N ALA A 99 -0.54 2.02 3.00
CA ALA A 99 -0.37 2.01 4.45
C ALA A 99 -0.02 3.40 5.01
N ASP A 100 0.81 4.17 4.31
CA ASP A 100 1.19 5.52 4.73
C ASP A 100 0.09 6.54 4.34
N PRO A 101 -0.52 7.28 5.29
CA PRO A 101 -1.57 8.25 4.98
C PRO A 101 -1.14 9.39 4.04
N THR A 102 0.14 9.75 4.04
CA THR A 102 0.72 10.81 3.20
C THR A 102 0.94 10.31 1.78
N LEU A 103 1.51 9.10 1.64
CA LEU A 103 1.68 8.47 0.33
C LEU A 103 0.31 8.13 -0.29
N ARG A 104 -0.64 7.66 0.51
CA ARG A 104 -2.02 7.40 0.09
C ARG A 104 -2.69 8.66 -0.45
N ALA A 105 -2.57 9.79 0.27
CA ALA A 105 -3.09 11.08 -0.20
C ALA A 105 -2.47 11.48 -1.54
N SER A 106 -1.14 11.36 -1.65
CA SER A 106 -0.39 11.74 -2.84
C SER A 106 -0.80 10.87 -4.05
N TYR A 107 -0.89 9.55 -3.85
CA TYR A 107 -1.34 8.61 -4.87
C TYR A 107 -2.78 8.89 -5.30
N MET A 108 -3.69 9.15 -4.37
CA MET A 108 -5.08 9.51 -4.72
C MET A 108 -5.17 10.81 -5.51
N LEU A 109 -4.30 11.80 -5.25
CA LEU A 109 -4.22 13.03 -6.03
C LEU A 109 -3.70 12.75 -7.44
N GLU A 110 -2.66 11.93 -7.59
CA GLU A 110 -2.13 11.50 -8.89
C GLU A 110 -3.21 10.81 -9.73
N LEU A 111 -4.01 9.94 -9.13
CA LEU A 111 -5.12 9.25 -9.81
C LEU A 111 -6.26 10.17 -10.28
N VAL A 112 -6.30 11.43 -9.82
CA VAL A 112 -7.29 12.44 -10.25
C VAL A 112 -6.63 13.48 -11.19
N GLY A 113 -5.34 13.32 -11.50
CA GLY A 113 -4.57 14.29 -12.28
C GLY A 113 -4.18 15.55 -11.51
N GLY A 114 -4.20 15.48 -10.18
CA GLY A 114 -3.76 16.58 -9.30
C GLY A 114 -2.25 16.77 -9.28
N PRO A 115 -1.76 17.91 -8.76
CA PRO A 115 -0.33 18.17 -8.66
C PRO A 115 0.33 17.22 -7.67
N SER A 116 1.50 16.69 -8.03
CA SER A 116 2.29 15.88 -7.11
C SER A 116 2.86 16.74 -5.97
N ALA A 117 3.20 16.12 -4.84
CA ALA A 117 3.80 16.82 -3.70
C ALA A 117 5.09 17.58 -4.07
N THR A 118 5.81 17.15 -5.11
CA THR A 118 7.03 17.80 -5.60
C THR A 118 6.76 19.03 -6.48
N GLN A 119 5.54 19.18 -7.00
CA GLN A 119 5.13 20.31 -7.82
C GLN A 119 4.58 21.48 -7.00
N VAL A 120 4.07 21.21 -5.80
CA VAL A 120 3.57 22.24 -4.88
C VAL A 120 4.76 22.92 -4.20
N ARG A 121 5.03 24.18 -4.55
CA ARG A 121 6.07 25.00 -3.91
C ARG A 121 5.45 26.05 -3.00
N GLY A 122 5.94 26.10 -1.76
CA GLY A 122 5.55 27.08 -0.76
C GLY A 122 4.59 26.54 0.29
N ALA A 123 4.90 26.82 1.56
CA ALA A 123 3.99 26.61 2.66
C ALA A 123 3.07 27.85 2.82
N PRO A 124 1.82 27.69 3.26
CA PRO A 124 0.98 28.82 3.63
C PRO A 124 1.69 29.67 4.71
N GLY A 125 1.55 31.00 4.62
CA GLY A 125 2.38 31.95 5.37
C GLY A 125 2.31 31.81 6.89
N ASN A 126 1.19 31.35 7.44
CA ASN A 126 1.02 31.09 8.88
C ASN A 126 1.62 29.75 9.33
N LEU A 127 1.73 28.75 8.44
CA LEU A 127 2.20 27.42 8.81
C LEU A 127 3.65 27.43 9.27
N LEU A 128 4.49 28.26 8.66
CA LEU A 128 5.89 28.38 9.08
C LEU A 128 6.01 28.88 10.52
N ALA A 129 5.22 29.89 10.90
CA ALA A 129 5.20 30.41 12.26
C ALA A 129 4.69 29.34 13.24
N GLU A 130 3.61 28.63 12.91
CA GLU A 130 3.09 27.54 13.73
C GLU A 130 4.12 26.42 13.93
N VAL A 131 4.82 25.99 12.87
CA VAL A 131 5.86 24.95 12.93
C VAL A 131 7.03 25.38 13.82
N VAL A 132 7.49 26.63 13.73
CA VAL A 132 8.55 27.17 14.59
C VAL A 132 8.12 27.10 16.06
N MET A 133 6.93 27.62 16.39
CA MET A 133 6.40 27.61 17.75
C MET A 133 6.24 26.19 18.32
N ILE A 134 5.81 25.23 17.50
CA ILE A 134 5.71 23.82 17.90
C ILE A 134 7.08 23.23 18.19
N ARG A 135 8.09 23.52 17.36
CA ARG A 135 9.47 23.04 17.57
C ARG A 135 10.06 23.56 18.88
N GLU A 136 9.89 24.85 19.16
CA GLU A 136 10.35 25.43 20.43
C GLU A 136 9.70 24.73 21.64
N LYS A 137 8.39 24.45 21.59
CA LYS A 137 7.69 23.69 22.64
C LYS A 137 8.25 22.28 22.83
N ILE A 138 8.58 21.59 21.73
CA ILE A 138 9.20 20.26 21.77
C ILE A 138 10.58 20.34 22.42
N ASP A 139 11.39 21.34 22.07
CA ASP A 139 12.73 21.51 22.62
C ASP A 139 12.70 21.87 24.11
N HIS A 140 11.78 22.74 24.54
CA HIS A 140 11.54 23.02 25.95
C HIS A 140 11.13 21.76 26.73
N ALA A 141 10.20 20.96 26.19
CA ALA A 141 9.79 19.72 26.83
C ALA A 141 10.95 18.71 26.93
N ARG A 142 11.78 18.59 25.89
CA ARG A 142 12.98 17.74 25.90
C ARG A 142 14.01 18.19 26.93
N ALA A 143 14.21 19.50 27.09
CA ALA A 143 15.14 20.05 28.09
C ALA A 143 14.63 19.89 29.54
N ALA A 144 13.31 19.90 29.73
CA ALA A 144 12.67 19.69 31.03
C ALA A 144 12.62 18.21 31.46
N LEU A 145 12.79 17.26 30.54
CA LEU A 145 12.89 15.85 30.89
C LEU A 145 14.22 15.61 31.64
N PRO A 146 14.19 14.95 32.81
CA PRO A 146 15.42 14.60 33.50
C PRO A 146 16.24 13.68 32.59
N GLN A 147 17.47 14.10 32.29
CA GLN A 147 18.45 13.28 31.58
C GLN A 147 18.57 11.95 32.35
N ARG A 148 18.15 10.84 31.73
CA ARG A 148 18.43 9.50 32.27
C ARG A 148 19.94 9.41 32.39
N SER A 149 20.46 9.57 33.61
CA SER A 149 21.87 9.36 33.87
C SER A 149 22.18 7.92 33.49
N SER A 150 23.13 7.74 32.57
CA SER A 150 23.66 6.44 32.14
C SER A 150 24.44 5.72 33.25
N ASN A 151 24.05 5.92 34.51
CA ASN A 151 24.69 5.37 35.70
C ASN A 151 23.78 4.34 36.39
N CYS A 152 23.29 3.39 35.60
CA CYS A 152 22.76 2.13 36.12
C CYS A 152 23.48 0.96 35.44
N VAL A 153 24.78 0.79 35.74
CA VAL A 153 25.47 -0.50 35.61
C VAL A 153 26.40 -0.69 36.81
N ARG A 154 25.84 -1.33 37.86
CA ARG A 154 26.47 -2.18 38.90
C ARG A 154 25.87 -1.91 40.28
N CYS A 155 24.99 -2.81 40.71
CA CYS A 155 25.13 -3.63 41.91
C CYS A 155 24.22 -4.85 41.74
#